data_AF-A0A2V7QAZ6-F1
#
_entry.id   AF-A0A2V7QAZ6-F1
#
_cell.length_a   1.000
_cell.length_b   1.000
_cell.length_c   1.000
_cell.angle_alpha   90.00
_cell.angle_beta   90.00
_cell.angle_gamma   90.00
#
_symmetry.space_group_name_H-M   'P 1'
#
loop_
_entity.id
_entity.type
_entity.pdbx_description
1 polymer ?
#
loop_
_entity_poly.entity_id
_entity_poly.type
_entity_poly.pdbx_seq_one_letter_code
_entity_poly.pdbx_strand_id
1 'polypeptide(L)' 'PGQIFTWASSQPLLASVDPTGLVTAIALGSGIIITATTGGISGTATLTIL' A
#
# COMPACT_ATOMS: atom_id res chain seq x y z
N PRO A 1 3.21 -5.04 -22.46
CA PRO A 1 1.94 -5.24 -21.72
C PRO A 1 2.09 -4.75 -20.28
N GLY A 2 1.16 -3.93 -19.77
CA GLY A 2 1.20 -3.44 -18.39
C GLY A 2 0.90 -4.54 -17.39
N GLN A 3 1.70 -4.67 -16.33
CA GLN A 3 1.47 -5.63 -15.26
C GLN A 3 0.40 -5.05 -14.33
N ILE A 4 -0.66 -5.83 -14.04
CA ILE A 4 -1.67 -5.44 -13.07
C ILE A 4 -1.16 -5.83 -11.68
N PHE A 5 -1.15 -4.87 -10.77
CA PHE A 5 -0.81 -5.07 -9.36
C PHE A 5 -2.08 -4.99 -8.53
N THR A 6 -2.23 -5.92 -7.61
CA THR A 6 -3.21 -5.82 -6.52
C THR A 6 -2.53 -5.16 -5.34
N TRP A 7 -3.08 -4.05 -4.89
CA TRP A 7 -2.57 -3.29 -3.75
C TRP A 7 -3.44 -3.50 -2.51
N ALA A 8 -2.81 -3.55 -1.34
CA ALA A 8 -3.48 -3.63 -0.06
C ALA A 8 -2.75 -2.79 0.99
N SER A 9 -3.50 -2.16 1.89
CA SER A 9 -2.98 -1.47 3.08
C SER A 9 -3.38 -2.23 4.33
N SER A 10 -2.46 -2.38 5.29
CA SER A 10 -2.76 -2.96 6.60
C SER A 10 -3.63 -2.03 7.46
N GLN A 11 -3.58 -0.72 7.21
CA GLN A 11 -4.28 0.31 7.98
C GLN A 11 -4.90 1.34 7.03
N PRO A 12 -5.97 0.98 6.28
CA PRO A 12 -6.57 1.83 5.25
C PRO A 12 -7.17 3.14 5.79
N LEU A 13 -7.46 3.21 7.10
CA LEU A 13 -7.91 4.44 7.76
C LEU A 13 -6.76 5.42 8.08
N LEU A 14 -5.50 4.96 8.10
CA LEU A 14 -4.32 5.79 8.32
C LEU A 14 -3.60 6.11 7.00
N ALA A 15 -3.47 5.12 6.11
CA ALA A 15 -3.03 5.30 4.74
C ALA A 15 -3.80 4.38 3.80
N SER A 16 -4.43 4.97 2.79
CA SER A 16 -5.12 4.24 1.72
C SER A 16 -4.23 4.13 0.49
N VAL A 17 -4.27 3.01 -0.21
CA VAL A 17 -3.56 2.80 -1.47
C VAL A 17 -4.58 2.54 -2.58
N ASP A 18 -4.43 3.21 -3.71
CA ASP A 18 -5.31 3.01 -4.87
C ASP A 18 -4.81 1.86 -5.78
N PRO A 19 -5.61 1.45 -6.79
CA PRO A 19 -5.20 0.39 -7.73
C PRO A 19 -3.98 0.74 -8.59
N THR A 20 -3.58 2.02 -8.68
CA THR A 20 -2.39 2.45 -9.41
C THR A 20 -1.12 2.42 -8.55
N GLY A 21 -1.27 2.21 -7.23
CA GLY A 21 -0.18 2.21 -6.25
C GLY A 21 0.07 3.56 -5.58
N LEU A 22 -0.82 4.53 -5.78
CA LEU A 22 -0.75 5.82 -5.11
C LEU A 22 -1.23 5.68 -3.66
N VAL A 23 -0.32 5.92 -2.73
CA VAL A 23 -0.60 5.91 -1.28
C VAL A 23 -0.97 7.32 -0.82
N THR A 24 -2.13 7.46 -0.19
CA THR A 24 -2.61 8.70 0.43
C THR A 24 -2.60 8.55 1.94
N ALA A 25 -1.88 9.43 2.62
CA ALA A 25 -1.91 9.55 4.07
C ALA A 25 -3.20 10.25 4.52
N ILE A 26 -3.93 9.62 5.45
CA ILE A 26 -5.20 10.12 6.00
C ILE A 26 -4.99 10.62 7.43
N ALA A 27 -4.20 9.90 8.22
CA ALA A 27 -3.93 10.25 9.62
C ALA A 27 -2.52 9.79 10.04
N LEU A 28 -2.03 10.36 11.14
CA LEU A 28 -0.76 9.98 11.75
C LEU A 28 -0.78 8.51 12.18
N GLY A 29 0.34 7.82 12.00
CA GLY A 29 0.42 6.39 12.26
C GLY A 29 1.79 5.81 11.93
N SER A 30 2.21 4.79 12.66
CA SER A 30 3.48 4.09 12.44
C SER A 30 3.24 2.61 12.19
N GLY A 31 4.13 1.99 11.40
CA GLY A 31 4.06 0.56 11.11
C GLY A 31 2.97 0.18 10.10
N ILE A 32 2.55 1.14 9.27
CA ILE A 32 1.59 0.87 8.20
C ILE A 32 2.31 0.07 7.11
N ILE A 33 1.70 -1.02 6.63
CA ILE A 33 2.29 -1.90 5.62
C ILE A 33 1.44 -1.82 4.36
N ILE A 34 2.08 -1.49 3.25
CA ILE A 34 1.49 -1.56 1.91
C ILE A 34 2.06 -2.76 1.19
N THR A 35 1.18 -3.60 0.64
CA THR A 35 1.55 -4.81 -0.10
C THR A 35 1.13 -4.66 -1.55
N ALA A 36 2.04 -4.93 -2.47
CA ALA A 36 1.79 -5.02 -3.90
C ALA A 36 1.97 -6.47 -4.35
N THR A 37 0.97 -7.05 -5.02
CA THR A 37 1.02 -8.44 -5.50
C THR A 37 0.75 -8.49 -7.00
N THR A 38 1.61 -9.17 -7.75
CA THR A 38 1.39 -9.46 -9.18
C THR A 38 1.98 -10.81 -9.56
N GLY A 39 1.27 -11.59 -10.38
CA GLY A 39 1.78 -12.89 -10.88
C GLY A 39 2.21 -13.87 -9.79
N GLY A 40 1.65 -13.78 -8.58
CA GLY A 40 2.02 -14.60 -7.42
C GLY A 40 3.24 -14.11 -6.63
N ILE A 41 3.86 -12.99 -7.03
CA ILE A 41 4.96 -12.35 -6.32
C ILE A 41 4.41 -11.15 -5.55
N SER A 42 4.84 -10.99 -4.29
CA SER A 42 4.46 -9.87 -3.44
C SER A 42 5.67 -9.07 -2.96
N GLY A 43 5.56 -7.74 -2.97
CA GLY A 43 6.49 -6.82 -2.31
C GLY A 43 5.77 -6.02 -1.24
N THR A 44 6.49 -5.61 -0.19
CA THR A 44 5.93 -4.81 0.91
C THR A 44 6.74 -3.54 1.15
N ALA A 45 6.05 -2.49 1.60
CA ALA A 45 6.65 -1.24 2.04
C ALA A 45 6.09 -0.85 3.41
N THR A 46 6.95 -0.45 4.34
CA THR A 46 6.57 0.07 5.65
C THR A 46 6.54 1.59 5.63
N LEU A 47 5.46 2.18 6.13
CA LEU A 47 5.24 3.61 6.21
C LEU A 47 5.06 4.06 7.65
N THR A 48 5.62 5.24 7.91
CA THR A 48 5.42 6.00 9.14
C THR A 48 5.03 7.41 8.74
N ILE A 49 3.88 7.86 9.23
CA ILE A 49 3.30 9.19 9.02
C ILE A 49 3.45 9.94 10.35
N LEU A 50 4.24 11.01 10.33
CA LEU A 50 4.58 11.86 11.47
C LEU A 50 3.92 13.23 11.36
#